data_AF-A0AA37XFU5-F1
#
_entry.id   AF-A0AA37XFU5-F1
#
_cell.length_a   1.000
_cell.length_b   1.000
_cell.length_c   1.000
_cell.angle_alpha   90.00
_cell.angle_beta   90.00
_cell.angle_gamma   90.00
#
_symmetry.space_group_name_H-M   'P 1'
#
loop_
_entity.id
_entity.type
_entity.pdbx_description
1 polymer ?
#
loop_
_entity_poly.entity_id
_entity_poly.type
_entity_poly.pdbx_seq_one_letter_code
_entity_poly.pdbx_strand_id
1 'polypeptide(L)'
;MTATGTVAEGAFGEVGLEVAGMPEGITVGVAVPPLGSSTALRDAGAELTFGDFANQTEYQNVAIELNKLAAADVYSDLDLTTMIGSEITVVGGTTWASKTGGEVTHVTIVPVSIEVG
;
A
#
# COMPACT_ATOMS: atom_id res chain seq x y z
N MET A 1 1.80 6.79 -6.42
CA MET A 1 1.70 7.91 -5.47
C MET A 1 2.97 7.95 -4.64
N THR A 2 3.38 9.13 -4.18
CA THR A 2 4.49 9.31 -3.22
C THR A 2 3.94 9.98 -1.96
N ALA A 3 4.32 9.49 -0.78
CA ALA A 3 3.98 10.09 0.50
C ALA A 3 5.19 10.07 1.42
N THR A 4 5.39 11.14 2.19
CA THR A 4 6.43 11.24 3.21
C THR A 4 5.76 11.46 4.57
N GLY A 5 6.21 10.74 5.58
CA GLY A 5 5.64 10.85 6.92
C GLY A 5 6.40 10.02 7.95
N THR A 6 5.97 10.16 9.20
CA THR A 6 6.55 9.42 10.32
C THR A 6 5.82 8.10 10.49
N VAL A 7 6.57 7.00 10.62
CA VAL A 7 5.99 5.69 10.89
C VAL A 7 5.37 5.69 12.29
N ALA A 8 4.11 5.28 12.38
CA ALA A 8 3.37 5.15 13.62
C ALA A 8 2.82 3.73 13.79
N GLU A 9 2.30 3.41 14.97
CA GLU A 9 1.63 2.14 15.19
C GLU A 9 0.44 2.00 14.22
N GLY A 10 0.43 0.88 13.49
CA GLY A 10 -0.62 0.56 12.52
C GLY A 10 -1.57 -0.53 13.02
N ALA A 11 -2.43 -0.97 12.11
CA ALA A 11 -3.37 -2.06 12.33
C ALA A 11 -2.91 -3.35 11.63
N PHE A 12 -3.74 -4.40 11.67
CA PHE A 12 -3.37 -5.71 11.14
C PHE A 12 -3.02 -5.65 9.63
N GLY A 13 -1.76 -5.90 9.31
CA GLY A 13 -1.25 -5.92 7.93
C GLY A 13 -0.72 -4.58 7.41
N GLU A 14 -0.57 -3.56 8.26
CA GLU A 14 0.02 -2.27 7.89
C GLU A 14 0.69 -1.57 9.06
N VAL A 15 1.63 -0.66 8.78
CA VAL A 15 2.10 0.36 9.74
C VAL A 15 1.36 1.67 9.49
N GLY A 16 1.16 2.48 10.53
CA GLY A 16 0.60 3.83 10.37
C GLY A 16 1.63 4.76 9.73
N LEU A 17 1.17 5.74 8.97
CA LEU A 17 2.00 6.81 8.43
C LEU A 17 1.39 8.16 8.76
N GLU A 18 2.06 8.93 9.60
CA GLU A 18 1.68 10.30 9.93
C GLU A 18 2.19 11.25 8.84
N VAL A 19 1.29 11.62 7.92
CA VAL A 19 1.58 12.53 6.81
C VAL A 19 1.15 13.94 7.17
N ALA A 20 2.06 14.90 7.06
CA ALA A 20 1.77 16.31 7.34
C ALA A 20 0.70 16.86 6.38
N GLY A 21 -0.29 17.57 6.94
CA GLY A 21 -1.36 18.21 6.16
C GLY A 21 -2.52 17.27 5.78
N MET A 22 -2.55 16.05 6.30
CA MET A 22 -3.68 15.14 6.06
C MET A 22 -4.94 15.63 6.80
N PRO A 23 -6.13 15.60 6.18
CA PRO A 23 -7.36 16.04 6.82
C PRO A 23 -7.67 15.26 8.11
N GLU A 24 -8.25 15.94 9.09
CA GLU A 24 -8.70 15.28 10.32
C GLU A 24 -9.67 14.14 10.01
N GLY A 25 -9.45 12.99 10.64
CA GLY A 25 -10.29 11.79 10.46
C GLY A 25 -9.88 10.86 9.32
N ILE A 26 -8.90 11.25 8.48
CA ILE A 26 -8.30 10.36 7.47
C ILE A 26 -7.01 9.78 8.02
N THR A 27 -6.91 8.46 8.00
CA THR A 27 -5.71 7.72 8.39
C THR A 27 -4.96 7.22 7.17
N VAL A 28 -3.63 7.12 7.25
CA VAL A 28 -2.79 6.56 6.19
C VAL A 28 -2.05 5.36 6.76
N GLY A 29 -2.11 4.24 6.05
CA GLY A 29 -1.37 3.02 6.34
C GLY A 29 -0.41 2.67 5.21
N VAL A 30 0.72 2.04 5.55
CA VAL A 30 1.62 1.39 4.59
C VAL A 30 1.50 -0.11 4.81
N ALA A 31 1.00 -0.83 3.79
CA ALA A 31 0.77 -2.26 3.87
C ALA A 31 2.08 -3.03 4.05
N VAL A 32 2.13 -3.97 4.99
CA VAL A 32 3.29 -4.84 5.23
C VAL A 32 3.02 -6.26 4.73
N PRO A 33 4.05 -7.04 4.35
CA PRO A 33 3.88 -8.41 3.90
C PRO A 33 3.19 -9.30 4.96
N PRO A 34 2.35 -10.27 4.53
CA PRO A 34 1.99 -10.57 3.15
C PRO A 34 0.96 -9.58 2.57
N LEU A 35 1.27 -8.99 1.40
CA LEU A 35 0.41 -8.02 0.71
C LEU A 35 -0.86 -8.64 0.06
N GLY A 36 -0.92 -9.97 0.01
CA GLY A 36 -2.13 -10.73 -0.32
C GLY A 36 -2.70 -10.44 -1.70
N SER A 37 -4.03 -10.33 -1.75
CA SER A 37 -4.81 -10.12 -2.98
C SER A 37 -5.12 -8.64 -3.25
N SER A 38 -4.31 -7.71 -2.74
CA SER A 38 -4.48 -6.29 -3.04
C SER A 38 -4.34 -6.06 -4.55
N THR A 39 -5.26 -5.30 -5.15
CA THR A 39 -5.21 -4.95 -6.57
C THR A 39 -4.53 -3.62 -6.83
N ALA A 40 -4.12 -2.90 -5.78
CA ALA A 40 -3.63 -1.52 -5.88
C ALA A 40 -2.47 -1.36 -6.87
N LEU A 41 -1.52 -2.30 -6.90
CA LEU A 41 -0.38 -2.25 -7.83
C LEU A 41 -0.80 -2.52 -9.28
N ARG A 42 -1.64 -3.54 -9.50
CA ARG A 42 -2.16 -3.86 -10.83
C ARG A 42 -2.98 -2.69 -11.38
N ASP A 43 -3.89 -2.16 -10.57
CA ASP A 43 -4.82 -1.11 -10.97
C ASP A 43 -4.09 0.23 -11.18
N ALA A 44 -3.02 0.51 -10.41
CA ALA A 44 -2.14 1.65 -10.64
C ALA A 44 -1.38 1.55 -11.98
N GLY A 45 -1.16 0.33 -12.48
CA GLY A 45 -0.55 0.07 -13.78
C GLY A 45 -1.50 0.19 -14.98
N ALA A 46 -2.79 0.49 -14.75
CA ALA A 46 -3.95 0.85 -15.60
C ALA A 46 -4.06 0.45 -17.10
N GLU A 47 -2.99 0.03 -17.77
CA GLU A 47 -3.00 -0.49 -19.14
C GLU A 47 -3.48 -1.94 -19.22
N LEU A 48 -3.53 -2.66 -18.09
CA LEU A 48 -4.08 -4.02 -18.02
C LEU A 48 -5.56 -3.97 -17.65
N THR A 49 -6.41 -4.41 -18.57
CA THR A 49 -7.85 -4.56 -18.35
C THR A 49 -8.24 -6.03 -18.22
N PHE A 50 -9.41 -6.31 -17.67
CA PHE A 50 -9.91 -7.68 -17.61
C PHE A 50 -9.98 -8.37 -18.99
N GLY A 51 -10.22 -7.59 -20.06
CA GLY A 51 -10.31 -8.11 -21.43
C GLY A 51 -9.01 -8.72 -21.96
N ASP A 52 -7.89 -8.46 -21.28
CA ASP A 52 -6.57 -8.98 -21.64
C ASP A 52 -6.31 -10.40 -21.08
N PHE A 53 -7.26 -10.96 -20.32
CA PHE A 53 -7.12 -12.24 -19.61
C PHE A 53 -8.22 -13.24 -19.94
N ALA A 54 -7.93 -14.53 -19.83
CA ALA A 54 -8.89 -15.58 -20.17
C ALA A 54 -10.00 -15.73 -19.10
N ASN A 55 -9.73 -15.37 -17.85
CA ASN A 55 -10.66 -15.52 -16.74
C ASN A 55 -10.29 -14.64 -15.51
N GLN A 56 -11.18 -14.60 -14.52
CA GLN A 56 -11.01 -13.84 -13.28
C GLN A 56 -9.84 -14.33 -12.41
N THR A 57 -9.54 -15.62 -12.43
CA THR A 57 -8.42 -16.19 -11.66
C THR A 57 -7.09 -15.69 -12.18
N GLU A 58 -6.88 -15.69 -13.50
CA GLU A 58 -5.66 -15.16 -14.13
C GLU A 58 -5.47 -13.67 -13.84
N TYR A 59 -6.54 -12.89 -13.96
CA TYR A 59 -6.52 -11.46 -13.66
C TYR A 59 -6.17 -11.17 -12.18
N GLN A 60 -6.58 -12.03 -11.26
CA GLN A 60 -6.23 -11.93 -9.84
C GLN A 60 -4.80 -12.43 -9.56
N ASN A 61 -4.34 -13.47 -10.26
CA ASN A 61 -2.97 -13.96 -10.12
C ASN A 61 -1.94 -12.89 -10.49
N VAL A 62 -2.21 -12.03 -11.48
CA VAL A 62 -1.33 -10.90 -11.79
C VAL A 62 -1.16 -9.98 -10.58
N ALA A 63 -2.25 -9.63 -9.89
CA ALA A 63 -2.17 -8.79 -8.70
C ALA A 63 -1.35 -9.46 -7.59
N ILE A 64 -1.55 -10.77 -7.35
CA ILE A 64 -0.81 -11.53 -6.35
C ILE A 64 0.69 -11.59 -6.68
N GLU A 65 1.07 -11.86 -7.93
CA GLU A 65 2.48 -11.94 -8.34
C GLU A 65 3.16 -10.57 -8.30
N LEU A 66 2.48 -9.49 -8.69
CA LEU A 66 2.99 -8.12 -8.53
C LEU A 66 3.23 -7.78 -7.05
N ASN A 67 2.29 -8.15 -6.17
CA ASN A 67 2.43 -7.96 -4.74
C ASN A 67 3.61 -8.75 -4.15
N LYS A 68 3.83 -9.99 -4.59
CA LYS A 68 5.00 -10.78 -4.18
C LYS A 68 6.31 -10.13 -4.62
N LEU A 69 6.36 -9.65 -5.86
CA LEU A 69 7.56 -8.99 -6.40
C LEU A 69 7.86 -7.71 -5.61
N ALA A 70 6.86 -6.87 -5.39
CA ALA A 70 7.02 -5.64 -4.61
C ALA A 70 7.42 -5.94 -3.16
N ALA A 71 6.82 -6.95 -2.54
CA ALA A 71 7.19 -7.35 -1.19
C ALA A 71 8.64 -7.84 -1.10
N ALA A 72 9.08 -8.65 -2.06
CA ALA A 72 10.45 -9.18 -2.09
C ALA A 72 11.49 -8.07 -2.32
N ASP A 73 11.19 -7.08 -3.16
CA ASP A 73 12.09 -5.97 -3.45
C ASP A 73 12.19 -5.01 -2.26
N VAL A 74 11.05 -4.52 -1.75
CA VAL A 74 10.98 -3.49 -0.71
C VAL A 74 11.38 -4.00 0.67
N TYR A 75 10.98 -5.22 1.04
CA TYR A 75 11.14 -5.75 2.41
C TYR A 75 12.26 -6.79 2.54
N SER A 76 13.14 -6.89 1.54
CA SER A 76 14.31 -7.79 1.60
C SER A 76 15.17 -7.53 2.83
N ASP A 77 15.45 -6.25 3.11
CA ASP A 77 16.31 -5.80 4.22
C ASP A 77 15.60 -4.77 5.13
N LEU A 78 14.30 -4.57 4.97
CA LEU A 78 13.52 -3.52 5.65
C LEU A 78 12.38 -4.12 6.47
N ASP A 79 12.33 -3.77 7.75
CA ASP A 79 11.20 -4.10 8.64
C ASP A 79 10.59 -2.82 9.23
N LEU A 80 9.54 -2.33 8.57
CA LEU A 80 8.80 -1.13 8.99
C LEU A 80 8.24 -1.23 10.41
N THR A 81 7.97 -2.43 10.92
CA THR A 81 7.42 -2.60 12.27
C THR A 81 8.42 -2.22 13.35
N THR A 82 9.73 -2.23 13.02
CA THR A 82 10.81 -1.80 13.91
C THR A 82 11.14 -0.31 13.79
N MET A 83 10.49 0.39 12.86
CA MET A 83 10.84 1.77 12.47
C MET A 83 9.88 2.83 13.01
N ILE A 84 9.03 2.47 13.98
CA ILE A 84 8.10 3.42 14.62
C ILE A 84 8.86 4.67 15.10
N GLY A 85 8.38 5.85 14.72
CA GLY A 85 8.99 7.14 15.00
C GLY A 85 10.01 7.62 13.96
N SER A 86 10.35 6.80 12.96
CA SER A 86 11.27 7.18 11.87
C SER A 86 10.50 7.86 10.74
N GLU A 87 11.12 8.82 10.06
CA GLU A 87 10.57 9.40 8.83
C GLU A 87 10.90 8.50 7.64
N ILE A 88 9.90 8.24 6.81
CA ILE A 88 10.06 7.48 5.57
C ILE A 88 9.38 8.20 4.41
N THR A 89 9.89 7.97 3.20
CA THR A 89 9.22 8.30 1.96
C THR A 89 8.83 7.01 1.25
N VAL A 90 7.54 6.83 1.01
CA VAL A 90 6.98 5.65 0.35
C VAL A 90 6.45 6.00 -1.04
N VAL A 91 6.79 5.16 -2.02
CA VAL A 91 6.21 5.19 -3.36
C VAL A 91 5.42 3.91 -3.56
N GLY A 92 4.18 4.02 -4.03
CA GLY A 92 3.30 2.86 -4.14
C GLY A 92 1.98 3.09 -4.87
N GLY A 93 1.27 1.99 -5.08
CA GLY A 93 -0.15 2.01 -5.44
C GLY A 93 -1.00 2.28 -4.20
N THR A 94 -2.17 2.89 -4.38
CA THR A 94 -3.05 3.21 -3.24
C THR A 94 -4.42 2.60 -3.39
N THR A 95 -5.00 2.26 -2.25
CA THR A 95 -6.41 1.93 -2.10
C THR A 95 -6.98 2.75 -0.95
N TRP A 96 -8.29 2.88 -0.90
CA TRP A 96 -8.97 3.66 0.13
C TRP A 96 -10.22 2.93 0.62
N ALA A 97 -10.57 3.20 1.88
CA ALA A 97 -11.75 2.65 2.52
C ALA A 97 -12.58 3.76 3.17
N SER A 98 -13.89 3.54 3.19
CA SER A 98 -14.86 4.39 3.86
C SER A 98 -15.61 3.59 4.92
N LYS A 99 -15.71 4.14 6.14
CA LYS A 99 -16.55 3.55 7.20
C LYS A 99 -18.04 3.73 6.93
N THR A 100 -18.43 4.75 6.17
CA THR A 100 -19.83 5.14 5.94
C THR A 100 -20.28 4.97 4.48
N GLY A 101 -19.35 4.65 3.57
CA GLY A 101 -19.60 4.50 2.14
C GLY A 101 -19.60 5.81 1.34
N GLY A 102 -19.35 6.95 1.98
CA GLY A 102 -19.32 8.27 1.34
C GLY A 102 -17.96 8.95 1.41
N GLU A 103 -17.40 9.08 2.61
CA GLU A 103 -16.15 9.82 2.84
C GLU A 103 -14.97 8.88 3.01
N VAL A 104 -13.82 9.23 2.44
CA VAL A 104 -12.58 8.50 2.66
C VAL A 104 -12.20 8.62 4.14
N THR A 105 -11.99 7.49 4.79
CA THR A 105 -11.59 7.44 6.22
C THR A 105 -10.21 6.82 6.42
N HIS A 106 -9.76 6.05 5.42
CA HIS A 106 -8.48 5.37 5.47
C HIS A 106 -7.91 5.22 4.06
N VAL A 107 -6.62 5.45 3.91
CA VAL A 107 -5.86 5.24 2.68
C VAL A 107 -4.74 4.27 2.98
N THR A 108 -4.67 3.18 2.24
CA THR A 108 -3.59 2.20 2.34
C THR A 108 -2.68 2.33 1.14
N ILE A 109 -1.37 2.41 1.38
CA ILE A 109 -0.32 2.45 0.37
C ILE A 109 0.30 1.06 0.30
N VAL A 110 0.28 0.45 -0.89
CA VAL A 110 1.03 -0.77 -1.19
C VAL A 110 2.37 -0.35 -1.80
N PRO A 111 3.49 -0.48 -1.08
CA PRO A 111 4.75 0.11 -1.49
C PRO A 111 5.42 -0.69 -2.61
N VAL A 112 6.07 0.03 -3.51
CA VAL A 112 7.02 -0.49 -4.50
C VAL A 112 8.44 0.04 -4.26
N SER A 113 8.59 1.08 -3.43
CA SER A 113 9.87 1.59 -2.94
C SER A 113 9.65 2.32 -1.62
N ILE A 114 10.61 2.19 -0.70
CA ILE A 114 10.66 2.93 0.56
C ILE A 114 12.07 3.46 0.78
N GLU A 115 12.16 4.75 1.05
CA GLU A 115 13.39 5.43 1.43
C GLU A 115 13.28 5.88 2.89
N VAL A 116 14.32 5.62 3.67
CA VAL A 116 14.42 6.00 5.09
C VAL A 116 15.17 7.34 5.17
N GLY A 117 14.60 8.30 5.91
CA GLY A 117 15.18 9.63 6.14
C GLY A 117 16.31 9.65 7.17
#